data_AF-A0AA37VPN8-F1
#
_entry.id   AF-A0AA37VPN8-F1
#
_cell.length_a   1.000
_cell.length_b   1.000
_cell.length_c   1.000
_cell.angle_alpha   90.00
_cell.angle_beta   90.00
_cell.angle_gamma   90.00
#
_symmetry.space_group_name_H-M   'P 1'
#
loop_
_entity.id
_entity.type
_entity.pdbx_description
1 polymer ?
#
loop_
_entity_poly.entity_id
_entity_poly.type
_entity_poly.pdbx_seq_one_letter_code
_entity_poly.pdbx_strand_id
1 'polypeptide(L)' 'MTASKKAKHTVDRLTGRVKENVGEITGNPRLRNEGKVDQVKARVKMSGERLKDAFRGR' A
#
# COMPACT_ATOMS: atom_id res chain seq x y z
N MET A 1 19.45 16.69 5.91
CA MET A 1 18.26 16.24 5.17
C MET A 1 17.42 15.26 6.02
N THR A 2 16.72 15.72 7.06
CA THR A 2 16.16 14.77 8.06
C THR A 2 14.76 15.15 8.56
N ALA A 3 14.47 16.44 8.70
CA ALA A 3 13.13 16.92 9.09
C ALA A 3 12.08 16.66 8.01
N SER A 4 12.41 16.93 6.75
CA SER A 4 11.50 16.76 5.60
C SER A 4 11.10 15.29 5.36
N LYS A 5 12.01 14.34 5.64
CA LYS A 5 11.74 12.89 5.55
C LYS A 5 10.83 12.38 6.67
N LYS A 6 11.01 12.85 7.91
CA LYS A 6 10.12 12.51 9.04
C LYS A 6 8.73 13.11 8.86
N ALA A 7 8.65 14.37 8.41
CA ALA A 7 7.38 15.02 8.12
C ALA A 7 6.61 14.28 7.01
N LYS A 8 7.26 13.93 5.88
CA LYS A 8 6.64 13.14 4.81
C LYS A 8 6.12 11.80 5.30
N HIS A 9 6.91 11.04 6.06
CA HIS A 9 6.46 9.74 6.58
C HIS A 9 5.26 9.85 7.53
N THR A 10 5.20 10.88 8.36
CA THR A 10 4.07 11.12 9.25
C THR A 10 2.84 11.57 8.47
N VAL A 11 3.01 12.46 7.49
CA VAL A 11 1.93 12.95 6.62
C VAL A 11 1.37 11.83 5.76
N ASP A 12 2.20 10.98 5.15
CA ASP A 12 1.74 9.84 4.35
C ASP A 12 0.99 8.81 5.19
N ARG A 13 1.45 8.54 6.43
CA ARG A 13 0.73 7.67 7.38
C ARG A 13 -0.61 8.25 7.81
N LEU A 14 -0.66 9.55 8.10
CA LEU A 14 -1.89 10.23 8.47
C LEU A 14 -2.88 10.23 7.30
N THR A 15 -2.41 10.57 6.11
CA THR A 15 -3.22 10.61 4.89
C THR A 15 -3.74 9.22 4.52
N GLY A 16 -2.92 8.17 4.69
CA GLY A 16 -3.34 6.78 4.51
C GLY A 16 -4.43 6.35 5.48
N ARG A 17 -4.26 6.61 6.79
CA ARG A 17 -5.30 6.31 7.79
C ARG A 17 -6.57 7.11 7.59
N VAL A 18 -6.45 8.37 7.19
CA VAL A 18 -7.61 9.21 6.87
C VAL A 18 -8.36 8.63 5.68
N LYS A 19 -7.68 8.20 4.61
CA LYS A 19 -8.32 7.55 3.47
C LYS A 19 -8.98 6.20 3.85
N GLU A 20 -8.33 5.41 4.70
CA GLU A 20 -8.93 4.16 5.20
C GLU A 20 -10.17 4.42 6.05
N ASN A 21 -10.10 5.31 7.04
CA ASN A 21 -11.24 5.67 7.89
C ASN A 21 -12.36 6.33 7.07
N VAL A 22 -12.03 7.26 6.17
CA VAL A 22 -13.03 7.90 5.31
C VAL A 22 -13.66 6.86 4.39
N GLY A 23 -12.90 5.94 3.81
CA GLY A 23 -13.43 4.87 2.98
C GLY A 23 -14.32 3.88 3.74
N GLU A 24 -14.02 3.64 5.02
CA GLU A 24 -14.82 2.79 5.90
C GLU A 24 -16.10 3.49 6.38
N ILE A 25 -16.01 4.78 6.75
CA ILE A 25 -17.14 5.60 7.23
C ILE A 25 -18.09 5.99 6.09
N THR A 26 -17.58 6.36 4.92
CA THR A 26 -18.42 6.68 3.75
C THR A 26 -19.01 5.45 3.09
N GLY A 27 -18.66 4.24 3.56
CA GLY A 27 -19.21 2.98 3.05
C GLY A 27 -19.01 2.84 1.54
N ASN A 28 -17.95 3.42 0.98
CA ASN A 28 -17.77 3.47 -0.47
C ASN A 28 -17.02 2.21 -0.92
N PRO A 29 -17.71 1.22 -1.51
CA PRO A 29 -17.12 -0.07 -1.85
C PRO A 29 -15.98 0.07 -2.86
N ARG A 30 -15.93 1.17 -3.64
CA ARG A 30 -14.82 1.47 -4.55
C ARG A 30 -13.49 1.68 -3.83
N LEU A 31 -13.45 2.51 -2.79
CA LEU A 31 -12.21 2.78 -2.04
C LEU A 31 -11.71 1.54 -1.27
N ARG A 32 -12.65 0.79 -0.69
CA ARG A 32 -12.33 -0.46 0.02
C ARG A 32 -11.85 -1.56 -0.95
N ASN A 33 -12.43 -1.63 -2.14
CA ASN A 33 -12.01 -2.56 -3.18
C ASN A 33 -10.69 -2.16 -3.82
N GLU A 34 -10.44 -0.88 -4.13
CA GLU A 34 -9.13 -0.43 -4.62
C GLU A 34 -8.01 -0.77 -3.64
N GLY A 35 -8.19 -0.47 -2.34
CA GLY A 35 -7.19 -0.81 -1.32
C GLY A 35 -6.93 -2.32 -1.20
N LYS A 36 -7.99 -3.15 -1.28
CA LYS A 36 -7.84 -4.62 -1.28
C LYS A 36 -7.18 -5.13 -2.57
N VAL A 37 -7.58 -4.62 -3.73
CA VAL A 37 -7.02 -4.98 -5.04
C VAL A 37 -5.55 -4.63 -5.10
N ASP A 38 -5.15 -3.45 -4.62
CA ASP A 38 -3.75 -3.04 -4.56
C ASP A 38 -2.94 -3.90 -3.60
N GLN A 39 -3.49 -4.28 -2.43
CA GLN A 39 -2.81 -5.21 -1.52
C GLN A 39 -2.63 -6.61 -2.14
N VAL A 40 -3.66 -7.12 -2.82
CA VAL A 40 -3.58 -8.42 -3.50
C VAL A 40 -2.57 -8.35 -4.65
N LYS A 41 -2.63 -7.32 -5.47
CA LYS A 41 -1.70 -7.10 -6.59
C LYS A 41 -0.27 -6.95 -6.09
N ALA A 42 -0.06 -6.23 -4.99
CA ALA A 42 1.26 -6.10 -4.36
C ALA A 42 1.77 -7.44 -3.79
N ARG A 43 0.92 -8.24 -3.13
CA ARG A 43 1.29 -9.59 -2.68
C ARG A 43 1.62 -10.52 -3.85
N VAL A 44 0.80 -10.52 -4.89
CA VAL A 44 1.03 -11.33 -6.09
C VAL A 44 2.32 -10.90 -6.79
N LYS A 45 2.58 -9.60 -6.89
CA LYS A 45 3.79 -9.07 -7.50
C LYS A 45 5.03 -9.40 -6.67
N MET A 46 5.01 -9.22 -5.34
CA MET A 46 6.11 -9.62 -4.46
C MET A 46 6.37 -11.13 -4.48
N SER A 47 5.32 -11.94 -4.44
CA SER A 47 5.46 -13.39 -4.52
C SER A 47 5.96 -13.83 -5.89
N GLY A 48 5.48 -13.20 -6.96
CA GLY A 48 5.90 -13.45 -8.34
C GLY A 48 7.33 -12.99 -8.61
N GLU A 49 7.76 -11.85 -8.06
CA GLU A 49 9.15 -11.37 -8.13
C GLU A 49 10.07 -12.27 -7.31
N ARG A 50 9.67 -12.70 -6.11
CA ARG A 50 10.44 -13.68 -5.33
C ARG A 50 10.55 -15.04 -6.02
N LEU A 51 9.47 -15.53 -6.61
CA LEU A 51 9.48 -16.74 -7.43
C LEU A 51 10.38 -16.55 -8.66
N LYS A 52 10.27 -15.42 -9.37
CA LYS A 52 11.14 -15.11 -10.51
C LYS A 52 12.60 -15.01 -10.11
N ASP A 53 12.94 -14.39 -8.99
CA ASP A 53 14.32 -14.27 -8.50
C ASP A 53 14.87 -15.61 -8.02
N ALA A 54 14.04 -16.43 -7.36
CA ALA A 54 14.42 -17.79 -6.97
C ALA A 54 14.62 -18.71 -8.18
N PHE A 55 13.81 -18.55 -9.23
CA PHE A 55 14.00 -19.26 -10.50
C PHE A 55 15.10 -18.67 -11.38
N ARG A 56 15.40 -17.36 -11.22
CA ARG A 56 16.52 -16.72 -11.91
C ARG A 56 17.86 -17.00 -11.29
N GLY A 57 17.92 -17.44 -10.03
CA GLY A 57 19.11 -18.04 -9.42
C GLY A 57 20.43 -17.44 -9.90
N ARG A 58 20.74 -16.22 -9.43
CA ARG A 58 21.92 -15.39 -9.77
C ARG A 58 21.84 -14.68 -11.13
#